data_AF-A0A832VD12-F1
#
_entry.id   AF-A0A832VD12-F1
#
_cell.length_a   1.000
_cell.length_b   1.000
_cell.length_c   1.000
_cell.angle_alpha   90.00
_cell.angle_beta   90.00
_cell.angle_gamma   90.00
#
_symmetry.space_group_name_H-M   'P 1'
#
loop_
_entity.id
_entity.type
_entity.pdbx_description
1 polymer ?
#
loop_
_entity_poly.entity_id
_entity_poly.type
_entity_poly.pdbx_seq_one_letter_code
_entity_poly.pdbx_strand_id
1 'polypeptide(L)'
;MIPFNHSQSLGLDINRHIALDAGAGTGKTTVMAHRYLQHLLSKDQRATRILPAAPRIPLKGMGAIRCPAKERTALKDWQGLLPTETVAITFTRKAAAELKGRIRRLIASLRAQSPGPADVDGFHDLR
;
A
#
# COMPACT_ATOMS: atom_id res chain seq x y z
N MET A 1 -12.22 -10.11 -8.17
CA MET A 1 -12.21 -9.35 -6.90
C MET A 1 -13.58 -8.69 -6.72
N ILE A 2 -14.11 -8.53 -5.50
CA ILE A 2 -15.39 -7.80 -5.31
C ILE A 2 -15.12 -6.31 -5.49
N PRO A 3 -15.86 -5.60 -6.36
CA PRO A 3 -15.66 -4.16 -6.57
C PRO A 3 -15.99 -3.36 -5.30
N PHE A 4 -15.23 -2.30 -5.04
CA PHE A 4 -15.51 -1.40 -3.93
C PHE A 4 -16.79 -0.61 -4.19
N ASN A 5 -17.64 -0.50 -3.15
CA ASN A 5 -18.76 0.41 -3.21
C ASN A 5 -18.28 1.88 -3.11
N HIS A 6 -19.18 2.82 -3.36
CA HIS A 6 -18.85 4.25 -3.38
C HIS A 6 -18.13 4.72 -2.09
N SER A 7 -18.65 4.38 -0.91
CA SER A 7 -18.06 4.77 0.37
C SER A 7 -16.67 4.16 0.59
N GLN A 8 -16.47 2.90 0.18
CA GLN A 8 -15.17 2.24 0.25
C GLN A 8 -14.17 2.89 -0.70
N SER A 9 -14.59 3.23 -1.93
CA SER A 9 -13.76 3.93 -2.91
C SER A 9 -13.34 5.32 -2.42
N LEU A 10 -14.23 6.08 -1.79
CA LEU A 10 -13.89 7.35 -1.14
C LEU A 10 -12.82 7.15 -0.04
N GLY A 11 -12.91 6.05 0.70
CA GLY A 11 -11.91 5.68 1.71
C GLY A 11 -10.51 5.39 1.16
N LEU A 12 -10.34 5.25 -0.16
CA LEU A 12 -9.05 5.02 -0.80
C LEU A 12 -8.30 6.31 -1.18
N ASP A 13 -8.92 7.49 -1.09
CA ASP A 13 -8.27 8.76 -1.46
C ASP A 13 -7.12 9.11 -0.49
N ILE A 14 -5.89 8.84 -0.92
CA ILE A 14 -4.65 9.04 -0.17
C ILE A 14 -4.22 10.51 0.00
N ASN A 15 -4.88 11.44 -0.69
CA ASN A 15 -4.54 12.86 -0.66
C ASN A 15 -5.31 13.64 0.42
N ARG A 16 -6.29 13.00 1.05
CA ARG A 16 -7.13 13.59 2.11
C ARG A 16 -6.92 12.90 3.45
N HIS A 17 -7.13 13.66 4.52
CA HIS A 17 -7.39 13.08 5.83
C HIS A 17 -8.86 12.64 5.88
N ILE A 18 -9.11 11.37 6.16
CA ILE A 18 -10.46 10.77 6.09
C ILE A 18 -10.78 10.11 7.43
N ALA A 19 -11.94 10.45 7.97
CA ALA A 19 -12.58 9.66 9.03
C ALA A 19 -13.64 8.77 8.37
N LEU A 20 -13.57 7.46 8.62
CA LEU A 20 -14.54 6.49 8.12
C LEU A 20 -15.38 5.99 9.28
N ASP A 21 -16.67 6.31 9.27
CA ASP A 21 -17.65 5.66 10.13
C ASP A 21 -18.28 4.48 9.37
N ALA A 22 -18.25 3.31 10.00
CA ALA A 22 -18.66 2.06 9.36
C ALA A 22 -18.96 0.98 10.40
N GLY A 23 -20.09 0.29 10.22
CA GLY A 23 -20.53 -0.83 11.08
C GLY A 23 -19.64 -2.08 10.97
N ALA A 24 -19.94 -3.10 11.77
CA ALA A 24 -19.28 -4.40 11.67
C ALA A 24 -19.50 -5.04 10.28
N GLY A 25 -18.51 -5.78 9.76
CA GLY A 25 -18.64 -6.50 8.49
C GLY A 25 -18.60 -5.65 7.20
N THR A 26 -18.54 -4.33 7.30
CA THR A 26 -18.57 -3.40 6.14
C THR A 26 -17.26 -3.28 5.35
N GLY A 27 -16.22 -4.02 5.74
CA GLY A 27 -14.94 -4.05 5.03
C GLY A 27 -13.95 -2.94 5.40
N LYS A 28 -14.08 -2.29 6.57
CA LYS A 28 -13.12 -1.28 7.08
C LYS A 28 -11.65 -1.69 6.93
N THR A 29 -11.31 -2.90 7.37
CA THR A 29 -9.95 -3.44 7.30
C THR A 29 -9.49 -3.66 5.85
N THR A 30 -10.41 -4.00 4.95
CA THR A 30 -10.11 -4.15 3.52
C THR A 30 -9.78 -2.79 2.91
N VAL A 31 -10.58 -1.76 3.19
CA VAL A 31 -10.29 -0.38 2.75
C VAL A 31 -8.95 0.09 3.29
N MET A 32 -8.67 -0.15 4.58
CA MET A 32 -7.39 0.21 5.19
C MET A 32 -6.19 -0.50 4.52
N ALA A 33 -6.31 -1.80 4.22
CA ALA A 33 -5.25 -2.56 3.55
C ALA A 33 -4.99 -2.05 2.12
N HIS A 34 -6.06 -1.74 1.37
CA HIS A 34 -5.93 -1.19 0.03
C HIS A 34 -5.38 0.24 0.04
N ARG A 35 -5.86 1.09 0.95
CA ARG A 35 -5.33 2.45 1.12
C ARG A 35 -3.85 2.43 1.46
N TYR A 36 -3.41 1.52 2.33
CA TYR A 36 -1.99 1.32 2.62
C TYR A 36 -1.21 0.96 1.35
N LEU A 37 -1.76 0.08 0.52
CA LEU A 37 -1.14 -0.29 -0.75
C LEU A 37 -1.07 0.88 -1.74
N GLN A 38 -2.12 1.69 -1.84
CA GLN A 38 -2.11 2.90 -2.67
C GLN A 38 -0.99 3.86 -2.22
N HIS A 39 -0.81 4.07 -0.91
CA HIS A 39 0.32 4.85 -0.41
C HIS A 39 1.69 4.31 -0.85
N LEU A 40 1.85 2.99 -0.99
CA LEU A 40 3.10 2.42 -1.49
C LEU A 40 3.26 2.64 -2.99
N LEU A 41 2.22 2.41 -3.79
CA LEU A 41 2.29 2.37 -5.25
C LEU A 41 2.17 3.74 -5.92
N SER A 42 1.43 4.68 -5.30
CA SER A 42 1.24 6.03 -5.83
C SER A 42 2.53 6.83 -5.74
N LYS A 43 3.09 7.15 -6.89
CA LYS A 43 4.27 8.03 -7.04
C LYS A 43 3.95 9.45 -6.57
N ASP A 44 2.79 9.93 -7.00
CA ASP A 44 2.34 11.28 -6.76
C ASP A 44 1.21 11.30 -5.73
N GLN A 45 1.51 11.77 -4.53
CA GLN A 45 0.56 11.86 -3.42
C GLN A 45 0.95 13.01 -2.49
N ARG A 46 0.00 13.47 -1.68
CA ARG A 46 0.21 14.54 -0.70
C ARG A 46 1.47 14.32 0.15
N ALA A 47 1.70 13.09 0.62
CA ALA A 47 2.86 12.76 1.45
C ALA A 47 4.20 12.92 0.72
N THR A 48 4.30 12.47 -0.54
CA THR A 48 5.54 12.57 -1.33
C THR A 48 5.83 14.00 -1.78
N ARG A 49 4.81 14.86 -1.88
CA ARG A 49 4.97 16.29 -2.19
C ARG A 49 5.37 17.15 -1.00
N ILE A 50 4.89 16.83 0.20
CA ILE A 50 5.02 17.70 1.38
C ILE A 50 6.17 17.28 2.30
N LEU A 51 6.43 15.97 2.41
CA LEU A 51 7.42 15.44 3.35
C LEU A 51 8.76 15.19 2.66
N PRO A 52 9.90 15.41 3.36
CA PRO A 52 11.19 15.00 2.84
C PRO A 52 11.28 13.47 2.76
N ALA A 53 11.98 12.95 1.76
CA ALA A 53 12.23 11.51 1.64
C ALA A 53 13.09 11.01 2.80
N ALA A 54 12.70 9.89 3.43
CA ALA A 54 13.49 9.30 4.50
C ALA A 54 14.76 8.63 3.92
N PRO A 55 15.81 8.41 4.74
CA PRO A 55 17.00 7.68 4.28
C PRO A 55 16.67 6.27 3.77
N ARG A 56 16.80 6.05 2.46
CA ARG A 56 16.49 4.78 1.80
C ARG A 56 17.68 3.84 1.76
N ILE A 57 18.13 3.42 2.94
CA ILE A 57 19.31 2.57 3.11
C ILE A 57 18.89 1.10 2.93
N PRO A 58 19.54 0.34 2.04
CA PRO A 58 19.28 -1.10 1.92
C PRO A 58 19.52 -1.83 3.23
N LEU A 59 18.56 -2.65 3.63
CA LEU A 59 18.73 -3.58 4.75
C LEU A 59 19.85 -4.57 4.42
N LYS A 60 20.92 -4.56 5.24
CA LYS A 60 21.99 -5.56 5.19
C LYS A 60 21.70 -6.66 6.23
N GLY A 61 21.91 -7.93 5.85
CA GLY A 61 21.84 -9.07 6.79
C GLY A 61 20.53 -9.89 6.73
N MET A 62 20.21 -10.54 7.85
CA MET A 62 19.07 -11.48 7.97
C MET A 62 17.74 -10.73 7.76
N GLY A 63 16.99 -11.11 6.72
CA GLY A 63 15.79 -10.37 6.27
C GLY A 63 15.99 -9.57 4.98
N ALA A 64 17.20 -9.58 4.40
CA ALA A 64 17.43 -9.09 3.04
C ALA A 64 16.53 -9.84 2.04
N ILE A 65 15.97 -9.08 1.08
CA ILE A 65 15.07 -9.58 0.04
C ILE A 65 15.73 -10.76 -0.70
N ARG A 66 14.99 -11.87 -0.89
CA ARG A 66 15.44 -13.10 -1.56
C ARG A 66 15.04 -13.22 -3.05
N CYS A 67 14.48 -12.15 -3.63
CA CYS A 67 14.00 -12.10 -5.01
C CYS A 67 15.16 -11.81 -5.99
N PRO A 68 15.22 -12.32 -7.22
CA PRO A 68 16.33 -12.06 -8.15
C PRO A 68 16.59 -10.57 -8.38
N ALA A 69 17.84 -10.13 -8.53
CA ALA A 69 18.18 -8.71 -8.65
C ALA A 69 17.50 -8.00 -9.83
N LYS A 70 17.24 -8.72 -10.93
CA LYS A 70 16.54 -8.21 -12.13
C LYS A 70 15.08 -7.82 -11.87
N GLU A 71 14.46 -8.41 -10.85
CA GLU A 71 13.06 -8.15 -10.46
C GLU A 71 12.97 -7.09 -9.35
N ARG A 72 14.08 -6.43 -9.00
CA ARG A 72 14.14 -5.42 -7.94
C ARG A 72 14.25 -4.03 -8.53
N THR A 73 13.34 -3.15 -8.14
CA THR A 73 13.58 -1.71 -8.19
C THR A 73 14.55 -1.34 -7.07
N ALA A 74 15.58 -0.54 -7.34
CA ALA A 74 16.43 -0.06 -6.27
C ALA A 74 15.60 0.84 -5.33
N LEU A 75 15.92 0.83 -4.04
CA LEU A 75 15.16 1.63 -3.05
C LEU A 75 15.14 3.13 -3.39
N LYS A 76 16.24 3.63 -3.99
CA LYS A 76 16.36 5.03 -4.43
C LYS A 76 15.44 5.35 -5.62
N ASP A 77 15.12 4.35 -6.45
CA ASP A 77 14.34 4.53 -7.68
C ASP A 77 12.84 4.33 -7.45
N TRP A 78 12.45 3.80 -6.29
CA TRP A 78 11.04 3.71 -5.90
C TRP A 78 10.46 5.12 -5.74
N GLN A 79 9.32 5.42 -6.33
CA GLN A 79 8.76 6.78 -6.30
C GLN A 79 7.62 6.96 -5.30
N GLY A 80 6.97 5.87 -4.86
CA GLY A 80 5.98 5.93 -3.80
C GLY A 80 6.59 5.86 -2.40
N LEU A 81 5.77 5.67 -1.37
CA LEU A 81 6.25 5.47 -0.01
C LEU A 81 6.78 4.04 0.18
N LEU A 82 7.79 3.89 1.03
CA LEU A 82 8.26 2.61 1.52
C LEU A 82 7.42 2.13 2.71
N PRO A 83 7.40 0.82 3.01
CA PRO A 83 6.78 0.32 4.23
C PRO A 83 7.34 0.95 5.52
N THR A 84 8.59 1.40 5.50
CA THR A 84 9.24 2.12 6.60
C THR A 84 8.81 3.59 6.71
N GLU A 85 8.19 4.13 5.67
CA GLU A 85 7.69 5.52 5.59
C GLU A 85 6.16 5.58 5.84
N THR A 86 5.49 4.44 6.02
CA THR A 86 4.03 4.37 6.23
C THR A 86 3.69 3.55 7.46
N VAL A 87 2.98 4.15 8.43
CA VAL A 87 2.53 3.46 9.65
C VAL A 87 1.04 3.12 9.58
N ALA A 88 0.71 1.89 9.94
CA ALA A 88 -0.67 1.45 10.15
C ALA A 88 -0.82 0.99 11.60
N ILE A 89 -1.69 1.65 12.36
CA ILE A 89 -1.88 1.41 13.80
C ILE A 89 -3.22 0.72 14.01
N THR A 90 -3.25 -0.31 14.86
CA THR A 90 -4.47 -1.00 15.27
C THR A 90 -4.45 -1.25 16.77
N PHE A 91 -5.63 -1.47 17.35
CA PHE A 91 -5.79 -1.63 18.80
C PHE A 91 -5.13 -2.90 19.36
N THR A 92 -4.96 -3.95 18.55
CA THR A 92 -4.45 -5.24 19.04
C THR A 92 -3.36 -5.81 18.15
N ARG A 93 -2.43 -6.57 18.76
CA ARG A 93 -1.40 -7.32 18.03
C ARG A 93 -1.99 -8.29 17.02
N LYS A 94 -3.13 -8.91 17.34
CA LYS A 94 -3.83 -9.84 16.43
C LYS A 94 -4.36 -9.10 15.19
N ALA A 95 -5.00 -7.95 15.37
CA ALA A 95 -5.46 -7.14 14.25
C ALA A 95 -4.30 -6.60 13.40
N ALA A 96 -3.19 -6.19 14.03
CA ALA A 96 -1.98 -5.78 13.32
C ALA A 96 -1.40 -6.93 12.47
N ALA A 97 -1.31 -8.13 13.04
CA ALA A 97 -0.84 -9.31 12.32
C ALA A 97 -1.75 -9.69 11.15
N GLU A 98 -3.08 -9.61 11.34
CA GLU A 98 -4.06 -9.86 10.29
C GLU A 98 -3.93 -8.84 9.14
N LEU A 99 -3.86 -7.54 9.47
CA LEU A 99 -3.69 -6.47 8.49
C LEU A 99 -2.38 -6.65 7.69
N LYS A 100 -1.27 -6.93 8.38
CA LYS A 100 0.02 -7.23 7.75
C LYS A 100 -0.07 -8.43 6.82
N GLY A 101 -0.72 -9.52 7.24
CA GLY A 101 -0.94 -10.71 6.42
C GLY A 101 -1.81 -10.43 5.20
N ARG A 102 -2.81 -9.54 5.32
CA ARG A 102 -3.66 -9.11 4.20
C ARG A 102 -2.88 -8.28 3.19
N ILE A 103 -2.12 -7.27 3.64
CA ILE A 103 -1.26 -6.44 2.77
C ILE A 103 -0.25 -7.31 2.01
N ARG A 104 0.40 -8.26 2.68
CA ARG A 104 1.34 -9.20 2.03
C ARG A 104 0.69 -10.01 0.92
N ARG A 105 -0.53 -10.51 1.13
CA ARG A 105 -1.29 -11.25 0.12
C ARG A 105 -1.66 -10.38 -1.07
N LEU A 106 -2.10 -9.13 -0.84
CA LEU A 106 -2.40 -8.18 -1.92
C LEU A 106 -1.17 -7.82 -2.75
N ILE A 107 -0.02 -7.60 -2.11
CA ILE A 107 1.24 -7.35 -2.84
C ILE A 107 1.64 -8.57 -3.66
N ALA A 108 1.48 -9.77 -3.12
CA ALA A 108 1.79 -11.00 -3.84
C ALA A 108 0.88 -11.21 -5.06
N SER A 109 -0.41 -10.86 -4.97
CA SER A 109 -1.35 -10.96 -6.11
C SER A 109 -1.03 -9.95 -7.21
N LEU A 110 -0.59 -8.73 -6.87
CA LEU A 110 -0.19 -7.73 -7.85
C LEU A 110 0.98 -8.19 -8.73
N ARG A 111 1.98 -8.83 -8.13
CA ARG A 111 3.14 -9.35 -8.86
C ARG A 111 2.78 -10.45 -9.88
N ALA A 112 1.62 -11.08 -9.74
CA ALA A 112 1.16 -12.08 -10.68
C ALA A 112 0.53 -11.47 -11.94
N GLN A 113 0.25 -10.16 -11.96
CA GLN A 113 -0.37 -9.46 -13.07
C GLN A 113 0.67 -8.57 -13.77
N SER A 114 0.63 -8.52 -15.11
CA SER A 114 1.45 -7.57 -15.87
C SER A 114 0.80 -6.18 -15.83
N PRO A 115 1.55 -5.07 -15.73
CA PRO A 115 0.98 -3.72 -15.74
C PRO A 115 0.16 -3.49 -17.02
N GLY A 116 -1.07 -3.01 -16.84
CA GLY A 116 -1.96 -2.66 -17.94
C GLY A 116 -1.69 -1.24 -18.46
N PRO A 117 -2.06 -0.92 -19.72
CA PRO A 117 -1.88 0.42 -20.28
C PRO A 117 -2.67 1.54 -19.57
N ALA A 118 -3.62 1.18 -18.68
CA ALA A 118 -4.41 2.11 -17.88
C ALA A 118 -3.86 2.34 -16.44
N ASP A 119 -2.73 1.72 -16.08
CA ASP A 119 -2.06 1.93 -14.79
C ASP A 119 -1.31 3.28 -14.78
N VAL A 120 -2.07 4.37 -14.90
CA VAL A 120 -1.58 5.75 -14.84
C VAL A 120 -1.98 6.39 -13.51
N ASP A 121 -1.06 7.17 -12.93
CA ASP A 121 -1.30 8.07 -11.79
C ASP A 121 -1.75 7.43 -10.47
N GLY A 122 -1.10 6.32 -10.10
CA GLY A 122 -1.07 5.87 -8.71
C GLY A 122 -2.32 5.16 -8.21
N PHE A 123 -3.43 5.16 -8.95
CA PHE A 123 -4.53 4.24 -8.75
C PHE A 123 -4.22 2.92 -9.45
N HIS A 124 -3.67 1.96 -8.69
CA HIS A 124 -3.65 0.59 -9.19
C HIS A 124 -5.06 0.01 -9.03
N ASP A 125 -5.82 -0.02 -10.12
CA ASP A 125 -7.10 -0.73 -10.17
C ASP A 125 -6.79 -2.23 -10.29
N LEU A 126 -7.22 -3.01 -9.31
CA LEU A 126 -6.90 -4.45 -9.18
C LEU A 126 -7.85 -5.32 -10.04
N ARG A 127 -8.25 -4.84 -11.23
CA ARG A 127 -9.21 -5.55 -12.09
C ARG A 127 -8.76 -6.97 -12.41
#